data_AF-A0A832X2G0-F1
#
_entry.id   AF-A0A832X2G0-F1
#
_cell.length_a   1.000
_cell.length_b   1.000
_cell.length_c   1.000
_cell.angle_alpha   90.00
_cell.angle_beta   90.00
_cell.angle_gamma   90.00
#
_symmetry.space_group_name_H-M   'P 1'
#
loop_
_entity.id
_entity.type
_entity.pdbx_description
1 polymer ?
#
loop_
_entity_poly.entity_id
_entity_poly.type
_entity_poly.pdbx_seq_one_letter_code
_entity_poly.pdbx_strand_id
1 'polypeptide(L)'
;NFIQWSRDLFEKQLRKIGVEDKDEIFLLKKEVLDNVGENVPSILHPLCLWDYSEDKVLETLLEIGWELPGINDSNSTNCTLNSFACYNHLEKYGFHPYAFDVAGLVRSGEMSREEGLEKINQELSQPLIEEAARKLNLKSKSSQKIIIKV
;
A
#
# COMPACT_ATOMS: atom_id res chain seq x y z
N ASN A 1 -0.14 -22.70 16.02
CA ASN A 1 -1.37 -21.89 15.78
C ASN A 1 -1.13 -21.01 14.53
N PHE A 2 -2.15 -20.28 14.04
CA PHE A 2 -2.00 -19.39 12.86
C PHE A 2 -0.91 -18.32 13.02
N ILE A 3 -0.80 -17.71 14.20
CA ILE A 3 0.18 -16.66 14.51
C ILE A 3 1.61 -17.18 14.39
N GLN A 4 1.90 -18.37 14.91
CA GLN A 4 3.22 -18.98 14.84
C GLN A 4 3.57 -19.40 13.41
N TRP A 5 2.63 -20.01 12.69
CA TRP A 5 2.81 -20.32 11.28
C TRP A 5 3.09 -19.06 10.44
N SER A 6 2.37 -17.97 10.71
CA SER A 6 2.57 -16.68 10.05
C SER A 6 3.97 -16.11 10.35
N ARG A 7 4.40 -16.08 11.62
CA ARG A 7 5.76 -15.64 11.99
C ARG A 7 6.83 -16.45 11.26
N ASP A 8 6.72 -17.78 11.25
CA ASP A 8 7.70 -18.66 10.59
C ASP A 8 7.76 -18.41 9.08
N LEU A 9 6.61 -18.13 8.45
CA LEU A 9 6.55 -17.78 7.04
C LEU A 9 7.32 -16.48 6.76
N PHE A 10 7.04 -15.41 7.53
CA PHE A 10 7.71 -14.12 7.33
C PHE A 10 9.20 -14.17 7.69
N GLU A 11 9.59 -14.90 8.75
CA GLU A 11 11.00 -15.10 9.10
C GLU A 11 11.78 -15.73 7.93
N LYS A 12 11.20 -16.73 7.27
CA LYS A 12 11.82 -17.34 6.08
C LYS A 12 11.98 -16.35 4.93
N GLN A 13 11.03 -15.42 4.72
CA GLN A 13 11.16 -14.40 3.68
C GLN A 13 12.22 -13.35 4.03
N LEU A 14 12.29 -12.91 5.28
CA LEU A 14 13.32 -11.98 5.75
C LEU A 14 14.72 -12.60 5.55
N ARG A 15 14.91 -13.87 5.93
CA ARG A 15 16.17 -14.58 5.69
C ARG A 15 16.54 -14.65 4.20
N LYS A 16 15.56 -14.84 3.31
CA LYS A 16 15.82 -14.85 1.85
C LYS A 16 16.35 -13.51 1.32
N ILE A 17 15.95 -12.40 1.93
CA ILE A 17 16.44 -11.05 1.57
C ILE A 17 17.66 -10.63 2.41
N GLY A 18 18.30 -11.57 3.12
CA GLY A 18 19.49 -11.31 3.92
C GLY A 18 19.22 -10.56 5.23
N VAL A 19 17.95 -10.47 5.64
CA VAL A 19 17.55 -9.84 6.90
C VAL A 19 17.37 -10.92 7.95
N GLU A 20 18.27 -10.92 8.95
CA GLU A 20 18.07 -11.69 10.16
C GLU A 20 17.40 -10.79 11.20
N ASP A 21 16.09 -10.95 11.39
CA ASP A 21 15.31 -10.18 12.38
C ASP A 21 15.52 -10.72 13.80
N LYS A 22 16.80 -10.70 14.25
CA LYS A 22 17.19 -11.19 15.57
C LYS A 22 16.59 -10.35 16.71
N ASP A 23 16.34 -9.08 16.42
CA ASP A 23 15.80 -8.10 17.38
C ASP A 23 14.27 -8.03 17.34
N GLU A 24 13.60 -8.86 16.53
CA GLU A 24 12.14 -8.96 16.44
C GLU A 24 11.47 -7.61 16.12
N ILE A 25 12.10 -6.85 15.22
CA ILE A 25 11.66 -5.53 14.78
C ILE A 25 10.48 -5.66 13.82
N PHE A 26 10.55 -6.64 12.91
CA PHE A 26 9.55 -6.81 11.86
C PHE A 26 8.48 -7.83 12.23
N LEU A 27 8.77 -8.70 13.19
CA LEU A 27 7.94 -9.85 13.52
C LEU A 27 7.54 -9.83 15.00
N LEU A 28 6.37 -10.41 15.33
CA LEU A 28 5.89 -10.54 16.71
C LEU A 28 6.93 -11.20 17.63
N LYS A 29 7.18 -10.61 18.80
CA LYS A 29 8.17 -11.12 19.74
C LYS A 29 7.93 -12.59 20.11
N LYS A 30 8.99 -13.39 20.26
CA LYS A 30 8.88 -14.81 20.65
C LYS A 30 8.16 -14.98 21.98
N GLU A 31 8.41 -14.10 22.95
CA GLU A 31 7.73 -14.10 24.24
C GLU A 31 6.20 -13.99 24.09
N VAL A 32 5.71 -13.28 23.06
CA VAL A 32 4.27 -13.19 22.78
C VAL A 32 3.73 -14.51 22.25
N LEU A 33 4.53 -15.29 21.52
CA LEU A 33 4.15 -16.63 21.04
C LEU A 33 4.15 -17.69 22.15
N ASP A 34 5.08 -17.58 23.09
CA ASP A 34 5.22 -18.54 24.19
C ASP A 34 4.05 -18.42 25.19
N ASN A 35 3.40 -17.25 25.25
CA ASN A 35 2.28 -16.94 26.15
C ASN A 35 0.89 -16.97 25.49
N VAL A 36 0.75 -17.54 24.27
CA VAL A 36 -0.52 -17.50 23.50
C VAL A 36 -1.70 -18.19 24.20
N GLY A 37 -1.47 -18.96 25.26
CA GLY A 37 -2.53 -19.59 26.05
C GLY A 37 -3.40 -18.62 26.87
N GLU A 38 -2.85 -17.52 27.37
CA GLU A 38 -3.58 -16.59 28.26
C GLU A 38 -4.10 -15.34 27.55
N ASN A 39 -3.37 -14.82 26.56
CA ASN A 39 -3.76 -13.65 25.78
C ASN A 39 -3.34 -13.84 24.31
N VAL A 40 -4.25 -14.33 23.47
CA VAL A 40 -3.98 -14.49 22.04
C VAL A 40 -3.97 -13.11 21.37
N PRO A 41 -2.87 -12.69 20.72
CA PRO A 41 -2.88 -11.49 19.88
C PRO A 41 -3.97 -11.63 18.82
N SER A 42 -4.92 -10.71 18.85
CA SER A 42 -6.07 -10.72 17.96
C SER A 42 -6.03 -9.49 17.07
N ILE A 43 -6.34 -9.69 15.79
CA ILE A 43 -6.51 -8.57 14.85
C ILE A 43 -7.92 -8.05 15.03
N LEU A 44 -8.05 -6.81 15.52
CA LEU A 44 -9.29 -6.06 15.40
C LEU A 44 -9.25 -5.35 14.04
N HIS A 45 -10.13 -5.74 13.12
CA HIS A 45 -10.26 -5.12 11.80
C HIS A 45 -11.65 -4.47 11.69
N PRO A 46 -11.84 -3.22 12.17
CA PRO A 46 -13.16 -2.59 12.21
C PRO A 46 -13.84 -2.52 10.84
N LEU A 47 -13.04 -2.35 9.77
CA LEU A 47 -13.54 -2.25 8.40
C LEU A 47 -14.05 -3.59 7.82
N CYS A 48 -13.93 -4.72 8.54
CA CYS A 48 -14.60 -5.97 8.16
C CYS A 48 -16.03 -6.07 8.73
N LEU A 49 -16.38 -5.19 9.67
CA LEU A 49 -17.65 -5.21 10.39
C LEU A 49 -18.52 -3.99 10.10
N TRP A 50 -17.92 -2.91 9.59
CA TRP A 50 -18.58 -1.65 9.33
C TRP A 50 -18.60 -1.35 7.85
N ASP A 51 -19.67 -0.71 7.40
CA ASP A 51 -19.76 -0.14 6.06
C ASP A 51 -18.66 0.91 5.91
N TYR A 52 -17.87 0.81 4.84
CA TYR A 52 -16.83 1.76 4.53
C TYR A 52 -17.35 2.82 3.56
N SER A 53 -16.94 4.07 3.76
CA SER A 53 -17.14 5.15 2.79
C SER A 53 -16.04 6.18 3.01
N GLU A 54 -15.20 6.39 1.98
CA GLU A 54 -14.10 7.35 2.03
C GLU A 54 -14.62 8.77 2.31
N ASP A 55 -15.72 9.16 1.65
CA ASP A 55 -16.37 10.47 1.83
C ASP A 55 -16.78 10.71 3.28
N LYS A 56 -17.45 9.75 3.93
CA LYS A 56 -17.88 9.87 5.33
C LYS A 56 -16.70 9.98 6.28
N VAL A 57 -15.63 9.23 6.00
CA VAL A 57 -14.39 9.28 6.79
C VAL A 57 -13.77 10.67 6.68
N LEU A 58 -13.63 11.20 5.46
CA LEU A 58 -13.07 12.54 5.21
C LEU A 58 -13.93 13.64 5.85
N GLU A 59 -15.24 13.60 5.69
CA GLU A 59 -16.18 14.55 6.30
C GLU A 59 -15.99 14.60 7.83
N THR A 60 -16.00 13.43 8.48
CA THR A 60 -15.82 13.32 9.94
C THR A 60 -14.47 13.87 10.39
N LEU A 61 -13.40 13.59 9.64
CA LEU A 61 -12.06 14.08 9.97
C LEU A 61 -11.97 15.61 9.85
N LEU A 62 -12.54 16.18 8.79
CA LEU A 62 -12.55 17.63 8.58
C LEU A 62 -13.33 18.36 9.69
N GLU A 63 -14.44 17.80 10.16
CA GLU A 63 -15.25 18.37 11.25
C GLU A 63 -14.48 18.48 12.58
N ILE A 64 -13.56 17.55 12.86
CA ILE A 64 -12.73 17.58 14.07
C ILE A 64 -11.46 18.42 13.92
N GLY A 65 -11.35 19.17 12.82
CA GLY A 65 -10.22 20.07 12.55
C GLY A 65 -8.98 19.36 12.01
N TRP A 66 -9.11 18.14 11.48
CA TRP A 66 -8.03 17.52 10.72
C TRP A 66 -7.89 18.22 9.37
N GLU A 67 -6.66 18.50 8.96
CA GLU A 67 -6.36 19.10 7.66
C GLU A 67 -5.81 18.04 6.70
N LEU A 68 -6.25 18.09 5.44
CA LEU A 68 -5.70 17.21 4.41
C LEU A 68 -4.19 17.47 4.28
N PRO A 69 -3.36 16.41 4.25
CA PRO A 69 -1.94 16.57 3.97
C PRO A 69 -1.78 17.12 2.55
N GLY A 70 -1.04 18.22 2.40
CA GLY A 70 -0.82 18.90 1.11
C GLY A 70 0.05 18.12 0.10
N ILE A 71 0.18 16.80 0.27
CA ILE A 71 0.94 15.94 -0.63
C ILE A 71 -0.04 15.49 -1.73
N ASN A 72 0.14 16.02 -2.94
CA ASN A 72 -0.58 15.64 -4.15
C ASN A 72 -0.16 14.25 -4.65
N ASP A 73 -0.40 13.21 -3.85
CA ASP A 73 -0.42 11.83 -4.34
C ASP A 73 -1.62 11.13 -3.69
N SER A 74 -2.46 10.56 -4.52
CA SER A 74 -3.85 10.21 -4.23
C SER A 74 -4.02 9.08 -3.22
N ASN A 75 -2.97 8.35 -2.81
CA ASN A 75 -3.17 7.09 -2.10
C ASN A 75 -2.16 6.70 -1.01
N SER A 76 -1.18 7.53 -0.58
CA SER A 76 -0.26 7.06 0.49
C SER A 76 0.59 8.10 1.22
N THR A 77 0.94 7.77 2.47
CA THR A 77 2.01 8.41 3.27
C THR A 77 3.43 8.03 2.82
N ASN A 78 3.58 7.13 1.83
CA ASN A 78 4.87 6.71 1.23
C ASN A 78 5.03 7.10 -0.25
N CYS A 79 4.33 8.16 -0.67
CA CYS A 79 4.17 8.64 -2.05
C CYS A 79 5.43 8.55 -2.93
N THR A 80 6.60 8.92 -2.39
CA THR A 80 7.88 8.85 -3.12
C THR A 80 8.18 7.46 -3.66
N LEU A 81 8.07 6.41 -2.83
CA LEU A 81 8.37 5.05 -3.24
C LEU A 81 7.23 4.44 -4.07
N ASN A 82 5.99 4.76 -3.72
CA ASN A 82 4.81 4.24 -4.44
C ASN A 82 4.76 4.74 -5.88
N SER A 83 4.98 6.03 -6.11
CA SER A 83 5.07 6.63 -7.45
C SER A 83 6.16 5.95 -8.30
N PHE A 84 7.34 5.68 -7.71
CA PHE A 84 8.42 4.99 -8.42
C PHE A 84 8.12 3.50 -8.71
N ALA A 85 7.49 2.79 -7.77
CA ALA A 85 7.06 1.42 -7.96
C ALA A 85 5.99 1.30 -9.06
N CYS A 86 5.01 2.20 -9.07
CA CYS A 86 3.98 2.27 -10.11
C CYS A 86 4.60 2.53 -11.49
N TYR A 87 5.53 3.48 -11.58
CA TYR A 87 6.27 3.76 -12.81
C TYR A 87 7.00 2.52 -13.34
N ASN A 88 7.77 1.84 -12.48
CA ASN A 88 8.51 0.64 -12.89
C ASN A 88 7.58 -0.51 -13.30
N HIS A 89 6.44 -0.66 -12.63
CA HIS A 89 5.45 -1.69 -12.96
C HIS A 89 4.81 -1.41 -14.31
N LEU A 90 4.40 -0.17 -14.57
CA LEU A 90 3.84 0.27 -15.84
C LEU A 90 4.83 0.07 -16.99
N GLU A 91 6.09 0.50 -16.82
CA GLU A 91 7.15 0.32 -17.82
C GLU A 91 7.41 -1.16 -18.13
N LYS A 92 7.35 -2.03 -17.11
CA LYS A 92 7.67 -3.46 -17.26
C LYS A 92 6.50 -4.28 -17.81
N TYR A 93 5.28 -4.00 -17.38
CA TYR A 93 4.13 -4.86 -17.62
C TYR A 93 3.00 -4.20 -18.42
N GLY A 94 3.03 -2.88 -18.60
CA GLY A 94 2.07 -2.14 -19.43
C GLY A 94 0.71 -1.88 -18.78
N PHE A 95 0.55 -2.13 -17.47
CA PHE A 95 -0.69 -1.85 -16.74
C PHE A 95 -0.42 -1.35 -15.31
N HIS A 96 -1.39 -0.62 -14.76
CA HIS A 96 -1.30 -0.01 -13.43
C HIS A 96 -1.36 -1.08 -12.33
N PRO A 97 -0.45 -1.09 -11.34
CA PRO A 97 -0.39 -2.16 -10.34
C PRO A 97 -1.68 -2.28 -9.51
N TYR A 98 -2.37 -1.17 -9.27
CA TYR A 98 -3.64 -1.15 -8.53
C TYR A 98 -4.87 -1.50 -9.39
N ALA A 99 -4.71 -1.82 -10.68
CA ALA A 99 -5.84 -2.10 -11.55
C ALA A 99 -6.72 -3.25 -11.03
N PHE A 100 -6.11 -4.28 -10.43
CA PHE A 100 -6.84 -5.42 -9.87
C PHE A 100 -7.67 -5.02 -8.63
N ASP A 101 -7.07 -4.28 -7.70
CA ASP A 101 -7.71 -3.86 -6.46
C ASP A 101 -8.84 -2.87 -6.74
N VAL A 102 -8.60 -1.87 -7.60
CA VAL A 102 -9.62 -0.92 -8.05
C VAL A 102 -10.78 -1.63 -8.75
N ALA A 103 -10.50 -2.60 -9.61
CA ALA A 103 -11.56 -3.38 -10.24
C ALA A 103 -12.35 -4.23 -9.21
N GLY A 104 -11.73 -4.61 -8.10
CA GLY A 104 -12.40 -5.23 -6.95
C GLY A 104 -13.44 -4.30 -6.33
N LEU A 105 -13.04 -3.06 -6.02
CA LEU A 105 -13.92 -2.02 -5.44
C LEU A 105 -15.09 -1.66 -6.36
N VAL A 106 -14.83 -1.58 -7.67
CA VAL A 106 -15.88 -1.33 -8.66
C VAL A 106 -16.89 -2.49 -8.71
N ARG A 107 -16.43 -3.75 -8.64
CA ARG A 107 -17.32 -4.93 -8.67
C ARG A 107 -18.13 -5.10 -7.39
N SER A 108 -17.62 -4.64 -6.24
CA SER A 108 -18.37 -4.66 -4.98
C SER A 108 -19.38 -3.52 -4.86
N GLY A 109 -19.33 -2.52 -5.75
CA GLY A 109 -20.22 -1.36 -5.70
C GLY A 109 -19.75 -0.25 -4.76
N GLU A 110 -18.54 -0.38 -4.20
CA GLU A 110 -17.94 0.58 -3.26
C GLU A 110 -17.34 1.79 -3.99
N MET A 111 -17.13 1.69 -5.31
CA MET A 111 -16.54 2.72 -6.16
C MET A 111 -17.21 2.71 -7.53
N SER A 112 -17.42 3.89 -8.12
CA SER A 112 -17.93 3.96 -9.49
C SER A 112 -16.85 3.52 -10.50
N ARG A 113 -17.27 3.04 -11.67
CA ARG A 113 -16.31 2.67 -12.73
C ARG A 113 -15.51 3.89 -13.19
N GLU A 114 -16.15 5.03 -13.29
CA GLU A 114 -15.58 6.30 -13.73
C GLU A 114 -14.49 6.76 -12.77
N GLU A 115 -14.78 6.75 -11.46
CA GLU A 115 -13.80 7.06 -10.42
C GLU A 115 -12.63 6.08 -10.41
N GLY A 116 -12.90 4.78 -10.55
CA GLY A 116 -11.84 3.77 -10.62
C GLY A 116 -10.91 3.99 -11.81
N LEU A 117 -11.46 4.35 -12.98
CA LEU A 117 -10.67 4.71 -14.15
C LEU A 117 -9.87 5.99 -13.94
N GLU A 118 -10.45 7.00 -13.31
CA GLU A 118 -9.75 8.25 -12.98
C GLU A 118 -8.54 7.96 -12.07
N LYS A 119 -8.72 7.16 -11.00
CA LYS A 119 -7.66 6.79 -10.06
C LYS A 119 -6.48 6.08 -10.75
N ILE A 120 -6.73 5.11 -11.64
CA ILE A 120 -5.63 4.36 -12.29
C ILE A 120 -4.99 5.08 -13.49
N ASN A 121 -5.67 6.08 -14.05
CA ASN A 121 -5.15 6.88 -15.17
C ASN A 121 -4.52 8.20 -14.71
N GLN A 122 -4.53 8.50 -13.42
CA GLN A 122 -3.89 9.69 -12.87
C GLN A 122 -2.39 9.69 -13.19
N GLU A 123 -1.88 10.84 -13.63
CA GLU A 123 -0.46 10.97 -13.94
C GLU A 123 0.38 10.80 -12.67
N LEU A 124 1.38 9.91 -12.74
CA LEU A 124 2.32 9.72 -11.64
C LEU A 124 3.23 10.95 -11.50
N SER A 125 3.51 11.34 -10.26
CA SER A 125 4.34 12.50 -9.94
C SER A 125 5.80 12.28 -10.38
N GLN A 126 6.21 12.96 -11.45
CA GLN A 126 7.59 12.90 -11.95
C GLN A 126 8.63 13.33 -10.91
N PRO A 127 8.41 14.41 -10.11
CA PRO A 127 9.35 14.77 -9.05
C PRO A 127 9.58 13.64 -8.05
N LEU A 128 8.52 12.90 -7.68
CA LEU A 128 8.63 11.77 -6.74
C LEU A 128 9.37 10.58 -7.36
N ILE A 129 9.12 10.28 -8.63
CA ILE A 129 9.82 9.24 -9.39
C ILE A 129 11.33 9.54 -9.46
N GLU A 130 11.68 10.78 -9.82
CA GLU A 130 13.08 11.22 -9.93
C GLU A 130 13.77 11.22 -8.57
N GLU A 131 13.09 11.69 -7.53
CA GLU A 131 13.63 11.68 -6.17
C GLU A 131 13.92 10.25 -5.68
N ALA A 132 12.99 9.32 -5.90
CA ALA A 132 13.16 7.92 -5.53
C ALA A 132 14.32 7.26 -6.30
N ALA A 133 14.36 7.46 -7.62
CA ALA A 133 15.43 6.93 -8.47
C ALA A 133 16.80 7.43 -8.00
N ARG A 134 16.91 8.73 -7.69
CA ARG A 134 18.14 9.34 -7.16
C ARG A 134 18.54 8.73 -5.81
N LYS A 135 17.60 8.60 -4.85
CA LYS A 135 17.88 7.98 -3.53
C LYS A 135 18.34 6.53 -3.65
N LEU A 136 17.85 5.80 -4.66
CA LEU A 136 18.19 4.40 -4.91
C LEU A 136 19.40 4.21 -5.85
N ASN A 137 20.03 5.30 -6.32
CA ASN A 137 21.10 5.26 -7.32
C ASN A 137 20.70 4.53 -8.63
N LEU A 138 19.44 4.68 -9.03
CA LEU A 138 18.89 4.14 -10.27
C LEU A 138 18.66 5.26 -11.29
N LYS A 139 18.58 4.89 -12.57
CA LYS A 139 18.17 5.83 -13.64
C LYS A 139 16.67 5.71 -13.88
N SER A 140 15.94 6.81 -13.84
CA SER A 140 14.61 6.92 -14.47
C SER A 140 14.81 7.29 -15.95
N LYS A 141 14.00 6.72 -16.86
CA LYS A 141 13.96 7.20 -18.24
C LYS A 141 12.99 8.38 -18.29
N SER A 142 13.41 9.52 -18.83
CA SER A 142 12.51 10.67 -18.94
C SER A 142 11.36 10.38 -19.93
N SER A 143 10.16 10.72 -19.46
CA SER A 143 8.92 10.99 -20.19
C SER A 143 8.68 10.26 -21.50
N GLN A 144 8.02 9.10 -21.42
CA GLN A 144 7.02 8.74 -22.41
C GLN A 144 5.66 8.79 -21.70
N LYS A 145 4.68 9.45 -22.31
CA LYS A 145 3.27 9.23 -21.95
C LYS A 145 3.03 7.72 -22.09
N ILE A 146 3.05 7.00 -20.99
CA ILE A 146 2.67 5.59 -20.99
C ILE A 146 1.16 5.60 -21.23
N ILE A 147 0.77 5.41 -22.49
CA ILE A 147 -0.63 5.24 -22.85
C ILE A 147 -1.04 3.90 -22.23
N ILE A 148 -1.78 3.97 -21.14
CA ILE A 148 -2.38 2.79 -20.51
C ILE A 148 -3.36 2.21 -21.52
N LYS A 149 -3.03 1.04 -22.07
CA LYS A 149 -3.98 0.27 -22.86
C LYS A 149 -4.95 -0.39 -21.89
N VAL A 150 -6.13 0.22 -21.74
CA VAL A 150 -7.30 -0.41 -21.13
C VAL A 150 -7.89 -1.41 -22.11
#